data_AF-A0A2E7V4J8-F1
#
_entry.id   AF-A0A2E7V4J8-F1
#
_cell.length_a   1.000
_cell.length_b   1.000
_cell.length_c   1.000
_cell.angle_alpha   90.00
_cell.angle_beta   90.00
_cell.angle_gamma   90.00
#
_symmetry.space_group_name_H-M   'P 1'
#
loop_
_entity.id
_entity.type
_entity.pdbx_description
1 polymer ?
#
loop_
_entity_poly.entity_id
_entity_poly.type
_entity_poly.pdbx_seq_one_letter_code
_entity_poly.pdbx_strand_id
1 'polypeptide(L)'
;MKLTKRQLRLIIRESMLEESLWKNVHNKRKEGRPPAKPGDDDYPDEKAWKAAQESEDNEDDKVLEELLSFIQEQDKDRMKCNSPRYIKDGETGHGKKQKVVKACDPDSDKEKIIRFGDAKMRNNSDKKKNKKNFRSRHNCEDKNMKKDWDTAGYWACKDW
;
A
#
# COMPACT_ATOMS: atom_id res chain seq x y z
N MET A 1 -12.49 -18.64 -16.65
CA MET A 1 -11.06 -18.26 -16.72
C MET A 1 -10.79 -17.19 -15.68
N LYS A 2 -9.71 -17.29 -14.89
CA LYS A 2 -9.37 -16.25 -13.90
C LYS A 2 -8.47 -15.20 -14.55
N LEU A 3 -8.94 -13.96 -14.62
CA LEU A 3 -8.17 -12.81 -15.10
C LEU A 3 -6.99 -12.53 -14.17
N THR A 4 -5.80 -12.37 -14.74
CA THR A 4 -4.61 -11.96 -13.98
C THR A 4 -4.70 -10.48 -13.59
N LYS A 5 -4.02 -10.06 -12.51
CA LYS A 5 -3.99 -8.65 -12.08
C LYS A 5 -3.54 -7.69 -13.20
N ARG A 6 -2.67 -8.16 -14.11
CA ARG A 6 -2.23 -7.38 -15.27
C ARG A 6 -3.35 -7.22 -16.29
N GLN A 7 -4.10 -8.29 -16.57
CA GLN A 7 -5.26 -8.22 -17.46
C GLN A 7 -6.37 -7.35 -16.86
N LEU A 8 -6.63 -7.46 -15.55
CA LEU A 8 -7.62 -6.62 -14.87
C LEU A 8 -7.24 -5.14 -14.93
N ARG A 9 -5.96 -4.80 -14.67
CA ARG A 9 -5.46 -3.42 -14.82
C ARG A 9 -5.54 -2.91 -16.24
N LEU A 10 -5.28 -3.76 -17.24
CA LEU A 10 -5.37 -3.38 -18.64
C LEU A 10 -6.83 -3.09 -19.02
N ILE A 11 -7.77 -3.95 -18.62
CA ILE A 11 -9.20 -3.77 -18.88
C ILE A 11 -9.73 -2.50 -18.20
N ILE A 12 -9.42 -2.30 -16.92
CA ILE A 12 -9.84 -1.07 -16.18
C ILE A 12 -9.22 0.18 -16.81
N ARG A 13 -7.95 0.10 -17.22
CA ARG A 13 -7.29 1.23 -17.88
C ARG A 13 -7.88 1.51 -19.26
N GLU A 14 -8.19 0.47 -20.02
CA GLU A 14 -8.77 0.56 -21.36
C GLU A 14 -10.20 1.11 -21.29
N SER A 15 -11.02 0.66 -20.34
CA SER A 15 -12.37 1.19 -20.11
C SER A 15 -12.36 2.65 -19.66
N MET A 16 -11.45 3.04 -18.75
CA MET A 16 -11.28 4.46 -18.36
C MET A 16 -10.71 5.33 -19.49
N LEU A 17 -10.02 4.76 -20.47
CA LEU A 17 -9.43 5.48 -21.61
C LEU A 17 -10.41 5.67 -22.77
N GLU A 18 -11.43 4.82 -22.90
CA GLU A 18 -12.36 4.88 -24.03
C GLU A 18 -13.40 6.00 -23.92
N GLU A 19 -13.70 6.45 -22.70
CA GLU A 19 -14.72 7.47 -22.41
C GLU A 19 -14.17 8.80 -21.86
N SER A 20 -12.85 8.96 -21.66
CA SER A 20 -12.27 10.10 -20.92
C SER A 20 -11.30 10.99 -21.69
N LEU A 21 -11.01 12.16 -21.09
CA LEU A 21 -10.03 13.19 -21.50
C LEU A 21 -8.66 12.61 -21.92
N TRP A 22 -8.28 11.45 -21.39
CA TRP A 22 -7.02 10.75 -21.65
C TRP A 22 -6.93 10.11 -23.04
N LYS A 23 -8.06 9.91 -23.74
CA LYS A 23 -8.12 9.41 -25.12
C LYS A 23 -7.37 10.32 -26.09
N ASN A 24 -7.54 11.64 -25.92
CA ASN A 24 -6.88 12.66 -26.73
C ASN A 24 -5.35 12.64 -26.53
N VAL A 25 -4.88 12.49 -25.29
CA VAL A 25 -3.45 12.39 -24.95
C VAL A 25 -2.83 11.12 -25.52
N HIS A 26 -3.55 10.00 -25.49
CA HIS A 26 -3.06 8.73 -26.03
C HIS A 26 -2.97 8.73 -27.57
N ASN A 27 -3.92 9.37 -28.25
CA ASN A 27 -3.89 9.56 -29.70
C ASN A 27 -2.75 10.49 -30.13
N LYS A 28 -2.55 11.63 -29.44
CA LYS A 28 -1.40 12.53 -29.68
C LYS A 28 -0.05 11.81 -29.54
N ARG A 29 0.09 10.94 -28.53
CA ARG A 29 1.29 10.11 -28.34
C ARG A 29 1.46 9.03 -29.43
N LYS A 30 0.38 8.40 -29.88
CA LYS A 30 0.41 7.42 -31.00
C LYS A 30 0.83 8.07 -32.31
N GLU A 31 0.43 9.32 -32.53
CA GLU A 31 0.85 10.12 -33.69
C GLU A 31 2.27 10.69 -33.58
N GLY A 32 2.97 10.46 -32.47
CA GLY A 32 4.33 10.96 -32.25
C GLY A 32 4.42 12.48 -32.08
N ARG A 33 3.28 13.17 -31.89
CA ARG A 33 3.26 14.62 -31.68
C ARG A 33 3.76 14.94 -30.26
N PRO A 34 4.62 15.96 -30.09
CA PRO A 34 5.02 16.39 -28.76
C PRO A 34 3.79 16.88 -27.96
N PRO A 35 3.80 16.71 -26.63
CA PRO A 35 2.74 17.28 -25.79
C PRO A 35 2.71 18.81 -25.92
N ALA A 36 1.51 19.39 -25.85
CA ALA A 36 1.36 20.84 -25.81
C ALA A 36 2.14 21.42 -24.63
N LYS A 37 2.86 22.51 -24.87
CA LYS A 37 3.65 23.25 -23.88
C LYS A 37 2.87 24.47 -23.40
N PRO A 38 3.20 25.02 -22.23
CA PRO A 38 2.59 26.26 -21.75
C PRO A 38 2.71 27.37 -22.80
N GLY A 39 1.57 27.86 -23.30
CA GLY A 39 1.48 28.86 -24.36
C GLY A 39 1.06 28.36 -25.74
N ASP A 40 0.94 27.05 -25.96
CA ASP A 40 0.35 26.50 -27.20
C ASP A 40 -1.18 26.64 -27.17
N ASP A 41 -1.82 26.82 -28.33
CA ASP A 41 -3.29 26.94 -28.47
C ASP A 41 -4.06 25.75 -27.88
N ASP A 42 -3.43 24.57 -27.91
CA ASP A 42 -3.96 23.30 -27.38
C ASP A 42 -3.59 23.06 -25.90
N TYR A 43 -2.88 24.00 -25.25
CA TYR A 43 -2.52 23.89 -23.83
C TYR A 43 -3.74 24.26 -22.96
N PRO A 44 -4.12 23.42 -21.99
CA PRO A 44 -5.31 23.71 -21.18
C PRO A 44 -5.13 25.03 -20.42
N ASP A 45 -6.14 25.89 -20.46
CA ASP A 45 -6.11 27.14 -19.72
C ASP A 45 -6.16 26.90 -18.20
N GLU A 46 -5.72 27.89 -17.40
CA GLU A 46 -5.62 27.76 -15.95
C GLU A 46 -6.97 27.41 -15.29
N LYS A 47 -8.07 27.85 -15.91
CA LYS A 47 -9.44 27.59 -15.44
C LYS A 47 -9.84 26.14 -15.68
N ALA A 48 -9.47 25.55 -16.82
CA ALA A 48 -9.68 24.15 -17.14
C ALA A 48 -8.80 23.24 -16.26
N TRP A 49 -7.57 23.66 -15.95
CA TRP A 49 -6.72 22.97 -14.96
C TRP A 49 -7.34 22.95 -13.58
N LYS A 50 -7.81 24.11 -13.08
CA LYS A 50 -8.47 24.22 -11.78
C LYS A 50 -9.75 23.39 -11.73
N ALA A 51 -10.59 23.46 -12.76
CA ALA A 51 -11.82 22.66 -12.85
C ALA A 51 -11.54 21.14 -12.88
N ALA A 52 -10.43 20.70 -13.49
CA ALA A 52 -10.04 19.28 -13.51
C ALA A 52 -9.42 18.81 -12.18
N GLN A 53 -8.82 19.72 -11.40
CA GLN A 53 -8.32 19.43 -10.05
C GLN A 53 -9.43 19.52 -8.99
N GLU A 54 -10.45 20.34 -9.22
CA GLU A 54 -11.64 20.54 -8.40
C GLU A 54 -12.71 19.47 -8.64
N SER A 55 -12.37 18.26 -9.12
CA SER A 55 -13.31 17.14 -9.07
C SER A 55 -13.53 16.77 -7.59
N GLU A 56 -14.51 17.45 -6.99
CA GLU A 56 -15.12 17.17 -5.71
C GLU A 56 -15.53 15.70 -5.64
N ASP A 57 -15.14 15.02 -4.55
CA ASP A 57 -15.75 13.79 -4.04
C ASP A 57 -16.25 12.80 -5.10
N ASN A 58 -15.33 12.33 -5.95
CA ASN A 58 -15.67 11.34 -6.97
C ASN A 58 -16.23 10.08 -6.29
N GLU A 59 -17.38 9.61 -6.75
CA GLU A 59 -17.97 8.30 -6.36
C GLU A 59 -16.92 7.18 -6.43
N ASP A 60 -15.98 7.27 -7.36
CA ASP A 60 -14.85 6.36 -7.53
C ASP A 60 -13.88 6.31 -6.34
N ASP A 61 -13.62 7.42 -5.65
CA ASP A 61 -12.75 7.44 -4.47
C ASP A 61 -13.44 6.77 -3.28
N LYS A 62 -14.76 6.95 -3.14
CA LYS A 62 -15.56 6.25 -2.14
C LYS A 62 -15.58 4.75 -2.38
N VAL A 63 -15.76 4.33 -3.64
CA VAL A 63 -15.69 2.91 -4.03
C VAL A 63 -14.30 2.34 -3.75
N LEU A 64 -13.24 3.11 -3.98
CA LEU A 64 -11.87 2.68 -3.70
C LEU A 64 -11.60 2.53 -2.19
N GLU A 65 -12.07 3.48 -1.36
CA GLU A 65 -12.01 3.38 0.10
C GLU A 65 -12.80 2.18 0.63
N GLU A 66 -14.00 1.95 0.09
CA GLU A 66 -14.84 0.80 0.44
C GLU A 66 -14.13 -0.52 0.08
N LEU A 67 -13.57 -0.64 -1.13
CA LEU A 67 -12.78 -1.80 -1.54
C LEU A 67 -11.54 -2.01 -0.66
N LEU A 68 -10.85 -0.94 -0.26
CA LEU A 68 -9.69 -1.02 0.63
C LEU A 68 -10.06 -1.49 2.03
N SER A 69 -11.18 -1.02 2.57
CA SER A 69 -11.68 -1.47 3.87
C SER A 69 -12.08 -2.95 3.84
N PHE A 70 -12.77 -3.39 2.78
CA PHE A 70 -13.13 -4.80 2.58
C PHE A 70 -11.89 -5.72 2.50
N ILE A 71 -10.85 -5.29 1.78
CA ILE A 71 -9.59 -6.06 1.69
C ILE A 71 -8.91 -6.16 3.06
N GLN A 72 -8.92 -5.09 3.86
CA GLN A 72 -8.35 -5.13 5.21
C GLN A 72 -9.12 -6.07 6.13
N GLU A 73 -10.44 -6.11 6.03
CA GLU A 73 -11.29 -7.01 6.81
C GLU A 73 -11.04 -8.48 6.44
N GLN A 74 -10.97 -8.79 5.15
CA GLN A 74 -10.60 -10.12 4.66
C GLN A 74 -9.20 -10.57 5.12
N ASP A 75 -8.23 -9.66 5.18
CA ASP A 75 -6.89 -9.95 5.71
C ASP A 75 -6.96 -10.30 7.22
N LYS A 76 -7.85 -9.66 7.99
CA LYS A 76 -8.02 -9.93 9.43
C LYS A 76 -8.66 -11.28 9.71
N ASP A 77 -9.72 -11.67 9.01
CA ASP A 77 -10.43 -12.93 9.30
C ASP A 77 -9.59 -14.17 9.04
N ARG A 78 -8.66 -14.08 8.09
CA ARG A 78 -7.83 -15.21 7.65
C ARG A 78 -6.56 -15.39 8.48
N MET A 79 -6.25 -14.44 9.37
CA MET A 79 -5.01 -14.42 10.14
C MET A 79 -5.22 -14.74 11.62
N LYS A 80 -4.38 -15.63 12.15
CA LYS A 80 -4.33 -15.89 13.59
C LYS A 80 -3.77 -14.67 14.33
N CYS A 81 -4.39 -14.32 15.46
CA CYS A 81 -3.90 -13.27 16.35
C CYS A 81 -2.45 -13.51 16.78
N ASN A 82 -1.68 -12.43 16.81
CA ASN A 82 -0.35 -12.34 17.40
C ASN A 82 0.69 -13.34 16.86
N SER A 83 0.47 -13.84 15.65
CA SER A 83 1.30 -14.82 14.96
C SER A 83 1.88 -14.24 13.66
N PRO A 84 3.08 -13.63 13.69
CA PRO A 84 3.70 -13.10 12.50
C PRO A 84 4.01 -14.17 11.46
N ARG A 85 3.86 -13.80 10.18
CA ARG A 85 4.23 -14.65 9.04
C ARG A 85 4.84 -13.82 7.91
N TYR A 86 5.56 -14.48 7.01
CA TYR A 86 6.03 -13.82 5.79
C TYR A 86 4.87 -13.42 4.87
N ILE A 87 5.05 -12.30 4.17
CA ILE A 87 4.09 -11.80 3.18
C ILE A 87 4.25 -12.59 1.88
N LYS A 88 3.17 -13.20 1.41
CA LYS A 88 3.15 -14.02 0.19
C LYS A 88 3.02 -13.16 -1.06
N ASP A 89 3.43 -13.70 -2.21
CA ASP A 89 3.28 -13.06 -3.51
C ASP A 89 1.82 -12.67 -3.75
N GLY A 90 1.61 -11.39 -4.09
CA GLY A 90 0.28 -10.85 -4.36
C GLY A 90 -0.48 -10.33 -3.13
N GLU A 91 0.05 -10.51 -1.92
CA GLU A 91 -0.47 -9.86 -0.70
C GLU A 91 0.00 -8.40 -0.59
N THR A 92 -0.78 -7.59 0.11
CA THR A 92 -0.47 -6.18 0.35
C THR A 92 0.86 -6.03 1.09
N GLY A 93 1.75 -5.20 0.55
CA GLY A 93 3.09 -4.95 1.12
C GLY A 93 4.18 -5.92 0.66
N HIS A 94 3.85 -6.93 -0.15
CA HIS A 94 4.84 -7.85 -0.72
C HIS A 94 5.94 -7.10 -1.50
N GLY A 95 7.20 -7.52 -1.34
CA GLY A 95 8.37 -6.87 -1.93
C GLY A 95 8.83 -5.57 -1.26
N LYS A 96 8.01 -5.00 -0.35
CA LYS A 96 8.36 -3.81 0.46
C LYS A 96 8.57 -4.17 1.93
N LYS A 97 7.69 -4.99 2.50
CA LYS A 97 7.74 -5.47 3.88
C LYS A 97 7.97 -6.98 3.91
N GLN A 98 8.61 -7.46 4.96
CA GLN A 98 8.99 -8.86 5.08
C GLN A 98 7.87 -9.71 5.69
N LYS A 99 7.25 -9.21 6.76
CA LYS A 99 6.27 -9.95 7.55
C LYS A 99 5.00 -9.14 7.77
N VAL A 100 3.91 -9.87 8.01
CA VAL A 100 2.61 -9.33 8.41
C VAL A 100 2.12 -10.08 9.65
N VAL A 101 1.45 -9.36 10.54
CA VAL A 101 0.81 -9.91 11.73
C VAL A 101 -0.54 -9.24 11.94
N LYS A 102 -1.54 -10.04 12.32
CA LYS A 102 -2.77 -9.54 12.94
C LYS A 102 -2.46 -9.34 14.42
N ALA A 103 -2.16 -8.11 14.80
CA ALA A 103 -1.92 -7.78 16.18
C ALA A 103 -3.27 -7.65 16.89
N CYS A 104 -3.41 -8.33 18.01
CA CYS A 104 -4.61 -8.30 18.83
C CYS A 104 -4.21 -7.82 20.22
N ASP A 105 -4.93 -6.83 20.71
CA ASP A 105 -4.75 -6.30 22.05
C ASP A 105 -4.99 -7.42 23.08
N PRO A 106 -4.13 -7.57 24.10
CA PRO A 106 -4.34 -8.58 25.14
C PRO A 106 -5.54 -8.28 26.05
N ASP A 107 -5.92 -7.00 26.18
CA ASP A 107 -6.89 -6.52 27.17
C ASP A 107 -8.19 -6.00 26.52
N SER A 108 -8.28 -5.95 25.18
CA SER A 108 -9.48 -5.52 24.44
C SER A 108 -9.67 -6.25 23.11
N ASP A 109 -10.86 -6.16 22.51
CA ASP A 109 -11.16 -6.75 21.19
C ASP A 109 -10.59 -5.93 20.00
N LYS A 110 -9.56 -5.10 20.26
CA LYS A 110 -8.94 -4.30 19.23
C LYS A 110 -7.95 -5.13 18.44
N GLU A 111 -7.99 -4.97 17.12
CA GLU A 111 -7.11 -5.67 16.20
C GLU A 111 -6.59 -4.78 15.07
N LYS A 112 -5.38 -5.08 14.59
CA LYS A 112 -4.70 -4.29 13.56
C LYS A 112 -3.79 -5.16 12.71
N ILE A 113 -3.83 -4.96 11.40
CA ILE A 113 -2.87 -5.59 10.48
C ILE A 113 -1.60 -4.75 10.42
N ILE A 114 -0.49 -5.33 10.87
CA ILE A 114 0.81 -4.66 10.90
C ILE A 114 1.75 -5.35 9.93
N ARG A 115 2.33 -4.58 9.04
CA ARG A 115 3.36 -5.03 8.08
C ARG A 115 4.70 -4.45 8.50
N PHE A 116 5.67 -5.31 8.78
CA PHE A 116 6.95 -4.92 9.38
C PHE A 116 8.13 -5.68 8.76
N GLY A 117 9.34 -5.23 9.12
CA GLY A 117 10.58 -5.68 8.50
C GLY A 117 10.75 -5.16 7.07
N ASP A 118 11.98 -5.16 6.59
CA ASP A 118 12.30 -4.80 5.21
C ASP A 118 12.47 -6.06 4.37
N ALA A 119 11.75 -6.15 3.24
CA ALA A 119 11.80 -7.32 2.37
C ALA A 119 13.18 -7.59 1.77
N LYS A 120 14.00 -6.54 1.62
CA LYS A 120 15.36 -6.59 1.05
C LYS A 120 16.44 -6.74 2.13
N MET A 121 16.07 -6.74 3.41
CA MET A 121 17.02 -6.88 4.50
C MET A 121 16.94 -8.28 5.12
N ARG A 122 18.07 -8.99 5.08
CA ARG A 122 18.19 -10.27 5.79
C ARG A 122 18.19 -10.03 7.30
N ASN A 123 17.28 -10.69 8.02
CA ASN A 123 17.33 -10.73 9.48
C ASN A 123 18.56 -11.55 9.89
N ASN A 124 19.54 -10.89 10.51
CA ASN A 124 20.80 -11.50 10.97
C ASN A 124 20.74 -11.72 12.49
N SER A 125 19.64 -12.28 12.99
CA SER A 125 19.39 -12.50 14.42
C SER A 125 20.39 -13.48 15.05
N ASP A 126 20.99 -14.35 14.24
CA ASP A 126 22.10 -15.24 14.61
C ASP A 126 23.34 -14.46 15.09
N LYS A 127 23.55 -13.26 14.56
CA LYS A 127 24.69 -12.40 14.91
C LYS A 127 24.35 -11.57 16.15
N LYS A 128 24.76 -12.06 17.32
CA LYS A 128 24.54 -11.43 18.64
C LYS A 128 24.84 -9.92 18.68
N LYS A 129 25.92 -9.46 18.03
CA LYS A 129 26.29 -8.03 17.94
C LYS A 129 25.22 -7.20 17.19
N ASN A 130 24.71 -7.73 16.07
CA ASN A 130 23.68 -7.04 15.29
C ASN A 130 22.37 -6.98 16.07
N LYS A 131 21.99 -8.10 16.70
CA LYS A 131 20.82 -8.17 17.57
C LYS A 131 20.89 -7.14 18.70
N LYS A 132 22.02 -7.05 19.42
CA LYS A 132 22.22 -6.05 20.48
C LYS A 132 22.09 -4.62 19.95
N ASN A 133 22.73 -4.31 18.83
CA ASN A 133 22.69 -2.97 18.24
C ASN A 133 21.29 -2.56 17.78
N PHE A 134 20.56 -3.47 17.14
CA PHE A 134 19.18 -3.22 16.73
C PHE A 134 18.27 -3.00 17.93
N ARG A 135 18.38 -3.88 18.94
CA ARG A 135 17.58 -3.77 20.16
C ARG A 135 17.79 -2.45 20.88
N SER A 136 19.03 -1.97 20.93
CA SER A 136 19.37 -0.67 21.50
C SER A 136 18.84 0.51 20.67
N ARG A 137 18.97 0.49 19.34
CA ARG A 137 18.47 1.57 18.47
C ARG A 137 16.95 1.70 18.42
N HIS A 138 16.25 0.61 18.69
CA HIS A 138 14.78 0.56 18.66
C HIS A 138 14.14 0.49 20.04
N ASN A 139 14.91 0.70 21.11
CA ASN A 139 14.47 0.67 22.50
C ASN A 139 13.59 -0.56 22.81
N CYS A 140 14.04 -1.73 22.35
CA CYS A 140 13.24 -2.96 22.43
C CYS A 140 12.98 -3.43 23.87
N GLU A 141 13.71 -2.91 24.85
CA GLU A 141 13.51 -3.21 26.28
C GLU A 141 12.30 -2.46 26.85
N ASP A 142 12.00 -1.28 26.33
CA ASP A 142 10.86 -0.46 26.78
C ASP A 142 9.53 -0.94 26.15
N LYS A 143 9.62 -1.65 25.03
CA LYS A 143 8.47 -2.10 24.26
C LYS A 143 7.81 -3.30 24.89
N ASN A 144 6.49 -3.24 25.05
CA ASN A 144 5.72 -4.31 25.67
C ASN A 144 4.35 -4.48 25.01
N MET A 145 3.76 -5.66 25.16
CA MET A 145 2.49 -6.00 24.51
C MET A 145 1.34 -5.09 24.96
N LYS A 146 1.32 -4.64 26.22
CA LYS A 146 0.20 -3.84 26.73
C LYS A 146 0.11 -2.45 26.10
N LYS A 147 1.25 -1.86 25.72
CA LYS A 147 1.32 -0.49 25.18
C LYS A 147 1.61 -0.44 23.70
N ASP A 148 2.37 -1.41 23.17
CA ASP A 148 2.95 -1.33 21.84
C ASP A 148 2.44 -2.43 20.89
N TRP A 149 1.41 -3.21 21.26
CA TRP A 149 0.89 -4.31 20.44
C TRP A 149 0.57 -3.86 19.01
N ASP A 150 0.14 -2.61 18.84
CA ASP A 150 -0.32 -2.08 17.56
C ASP A 150 0.82 -1.43 16.73
N THR A 151 2.07 -1.56 17.17
CA THR A 151 3.24 -0.91 16.56
C THR A 151 4.15 -1.87 15.81
N ALA A 152 4.65 -1.45 14.64
CA ALA A 152 5.64 -2.22 13.88
C ALA A 152 6.95 -2.43 14.66
N GLY A 153 7.31 -1.48 15.54
CA GLY A 153 8.52 -1.56 16.36
C GLY A 153 8.47 -2.72 17.37
N TYR A 154 7.33 -2.93 18.03
CA TYR A 154 7.18 -4.06 18.96
C TYR A 154 7.34 -5.40 18.24
N TRP A 155 6.65 -5.57 17.11
CA TRP A 155 6.73 -6.80 16.33
C TRP A 155 8.12 -7.05 15.75
N ALA A 156 8.81 -6.00 15.30
CA ALA A 156 10.19 -6.11 14.87
C ALA A 156 11.13 -6.53 16.03
N CYS A 157 10.96 -5.94 17.22
CA CYS A 157 11.72 -6.29 18.42
C CYS A 157 11.45 -7.71 18.94
N LYS A 158 10.23 -8.21 18.76
CA LYS A 158 9.82 -9.56 19.13
C LYS A 158 10.35 -10.62 18.16
N ASP A 159 10.47 -10.26 16.88
CA ASP A 159 10.94 -11.14 15.81
C ASP A 159 12.49 -11.20 15.70
N TRP A 160 13.21 -10.24 16.31
CA TRP A 160 14.68 -10.12 16.30
C TRP A 160 15.40 -10.78 17.48
#